data_AF-A0A554L3E9-F1
#
_entry.id   AF-A0A554L3E9-F1
#
_cell.length_a   1.000
_cell.length_b   1.000
_cell.length_c   1.000
_cell.angle_alpha   90.00
_cell.angle_beta   90.00
_cell.angle_gamma   90.00
#
_symmetry.space_group_name_H-M   'P 1'
#
loop_
_entity.id
_entity.type
_entity.pdbx_description
1 polymer ?
#
loop_
_entity_poly.entity_id
_entity_poly.type
_entity_poly.pdbx_seq_one_letter_code
_entity_poly.pdbx_strand_id
1 'polypeptide(L)'
;MSISTEISLTIIDEFLRNLNHQNLSPVTVKNYKSDISYFFHWLTKTYSDYPQHLLLQQITPQTLTNFLRHLSGSQTLKTANRRLSTLRNFCRFLVDQNYTDTNSAIGLQNLVPHPPAGEPHDLLLHQFAQDLKSEGAAPSTITNYISDARKFLPSTTKRHQSSWKKFQSFYNRHFPPTSPPPALRPSEARQLAGEGGPSTYNYLIIITIPLIIFILSFIVITLITAHPQLLTPTS
;
A
#
# COMPACT_ATOMS: atom_id res chain seq x y z
N MET A 1 -21.30 -19.01 31.71
CA MET A 1 -20.14 -18.66 30.86
C MET A 1 -19.63 -19.96 30.29
N SER A 2 -19.52 -20.11 28.97
CA SER A 2 -19.26 -21.41 28.31
C SER A 2 -17.76 -21.73 28.26
N ILE A 3 -17.39 -23.01 28.35
CA ILE A 3 -15.98 -23.50 28.40
C ILE A 3 -15.10 -22.85 27.33
N SER A 4 -15.56 -22.74 26.09
CA SER A 4 -14.71 -22.24 25.03
C SER A 4 -14.63 -20.69 24.95
N THR A 5 -15.52 -19.96 25.66
CA THR A 5 -15.35 -18.52 25.95
C THR A 5 -14.20 -18.32 26.95
N GLU A 6 -14.10 -19.22 27.92
CA GLU A 6 -12.98 -19.26 28.86
C GLU A 6 -11.67 -19.50 28.12
N ILE A 7 -11.63 -20.49 27.22
CA ILE A 7 -10.46 -20.80 26.36
C ILE A 7 -9.98 -19.57 25.58
N SER A 8 -10.88 -18.81 24.96
CA SER A 8 -10.50 -17.61 24.19
C SER A 8 -9.89 -16.52 25.07
N LEU A 9 -10.39 -16.33 26.30
CA LEU A 9 -9.83 -15.39 27.26
C LEU A 9 -8.47 -15.87 27.78
N THR A 10 -8.34 -17.17 28.05
CA THR A 10 -7.08 -17.79 28.47
C THR A 10 -5.98 -17.58 27.44
N ILE A 11 -6.28 -17.75 26.15
CA ILE A 11 -5.30 -17.60 25.05
C ILE A 11 -4.83 -16.15 24.91
N ILE A 12 -5.72 -15.17 25.13
CA ILE A 12 -5.33 -13.75 25.15
C ILE A 12 -4.39 -13.48 26.33
N ASP A 13 -4.69 -14.03 27.51
CA ASP A 13 -3.82 -13.86 28.67
C ASP A 13 -2.46 -14.54 28.49
N GLU A 14 -2.41 -15.70 27.84
CA GLU A 14 -1.17 -16.38 27.46
C GLU A 14 -0.34 -15.56 26.47
N PHE A 15 -1.00 -14.95 25.47
CA PHE A 15 -0.34 -14.03 24.57
C PHE A 15 0.30 -12.85 25.30
N LEU A 16 -0.44 -12.25 26.24
CA LEU A 16 0.08 -11.12 27.05
C LEU A 16 1.22 -11.55 27.97
N ARG A 17 1.18 -12.76 28.54
CA ARG A 17 2.30 -13.33 29.30
C ARG A 17 3.53 -13.53 28.41
N ASN A 18 3.36 -14.12 27.22
CA ASN A 18 4.45 -14.30 26.26
C ASN A 18 5.11 -12.96 25.88
N LEU A 19 4.34 -11.90 25.68
CA LEU A 19 4.88 -10.56 25.40
C LEU A 19 5.71 -9.99 26.56
N ASN A 20 5.32 -10.26 27.81
CA ASN A 20 6.10 -9.82 28.98
C ASN A 20 7.44 -10.56 29.08
N HIS A 21 7.49 -11.83 28.67
CA HIS A 21 8.72 -12.63 28.68
C HIS A 21 9.73 -12.20 27.61
N GLN A 22 9.29 -11.48 26.58
CA GLN A 22 10.13 -10.95 25.49
C GLN A 22 10.86 -9.64 25.84
N ASN A 23 10.89 -9.23 27.11
CA ASN A 23 11.54 -7.99 27.57
C ASN A 23 11.06 -6.72 26.83
N LEU A 24 9.81 -6.71 26.37
CA LEU A 24 9.20 -5.53 25.76
C LEU A 24 8.91 -4.46 26.82
N SER A 25 8.97 -3.19 26.43
CA SER A 25 8.64 -2.11 27.37
C SER A 25 7.19 -2.25 27.89
N PRO A 26 6.90 -1.83 29.13
CA PRO A 26 5.53 -1.88 29.68
C PRO A 26 4.51 -1.12 28.81
N VAL A 27 4.94 -0.01 28.21
CA VAL A 27 4.11 0.77 27.27
C VAL A 27 3.80 -0.03 26.00
N THR A 28 4.77 -0.79 25.49
CA THR A 28 4.58 -1.67 24.34
C THR A 28 3.57 -2.77 24.68
N VAL A 29 3.71 -3.46 25.81
CA VAL A 29 2.77 -4.51 26.24
C VAL A 29 1.35 -3.95 26.44
N LYS A 30 1.22 -2.77 27.05
CA LYS A 30 -0.07 -2.06 27.18
C LYS A 30 -0.70 -1.76 25.82
N ASN A 31 0.10 -1.37 24.84
CA ASN A 31 -0.37 -1.13 23.47
C ASN A 31 -0.87 -2.42 22.81
N TYR A 32 -0.13 -3.53 22.92
CA TYR A 32 -0.58 -4.83 22.43
C TYR A 32 -1.90 -5.25 23.08
N LYS A 33 -2.04 -5.10 24.40
CA LYS A 33 -3.30 -5.37 25.12
C LYS A 33 -4.46 -4.54 24.58
N SER A 34 -4.27 -3.22 24.45
CA SER A 34 -5.31 -2.34 23.91
C SER A 34 -5.68 -2.67 22.46
N ASP A 35 -4.70 -3.10 21.67
CA ASP A 35 -4.88 -3.44 20.27
C ASP A 35 -5.65 -4.74 20.08
N ILE A 36 -5.26 -5.79 20.82
CA ILE A 36 -5.91 -7.09 20.72
C ILE A 36 -7.34 -7.04 21.28
N SER A 37 -7.56 -6.35 22.41
CA SER A 37 -8.92 -6.17 22.95
C SER A 37 -9.85 -5.44 21.99
N TYR A 38 -9.35 -4.44 21.26
CA TYR A 38 -10.15 -3.73 20.26
C TYR A 38 -10.55 -4.64 19.10
N PHE A 39 -9.64 -5.49 18.62
CA PHE A 39 -9.95 -6.47 17.59
C PHE A 39 -11.03 -7.45 18.05
N PHE A 40 -10.90 -8.05 19.22
CA PHE A 40 -11.90 -8.99 19.74
C PHE A 40 -13.25 -8.34 20.02
N HIS A 41 -13.26 -7.07 20.46
CA HIS A 41 -14.51 -6.31 20.60
C HIS A 41 -15.18 -6.10 19.25
N TRP A 42 -14.42 -5.67 18.23
CA TRP A 42 -14.93 -5.55 16.86
C TRP A 42 -15.44 -6.88 16.33
N LEU A 43 -14.66 -7.96 16.50
CA LEU A 43 -14.98 -9.30 16.01
C LEU A 43 -16.29 -9.82 16.61
N THR A 44 -16.45 -9.71 17.93
CA THR A 44 -17.68 -10.14 18.63
C THR A 44 -18.89 -9.34 18.17
N LYS A 45 -18.72 -8.04 17.86
CA LYS A 45 -19.80 -7.19 17.37
C LYS A 45 -20.17 -7.49 15.92
N THR A 46 -19.17 -7.73 15.06
CA THR A 46 -19.37 -7.97 13.63
C THR A 46 -19.92 -9.37 13.34
N TYR A 47 -19.57 -10.35 14.17
CA TYR A 47 -19.99 -11.74 14.04
C TYR A 47 -20.78 -12.17 15.29
N SER A 48 -21.77 -11.37 15.69
CA SER A 48 -22.57 -11.57 16.91
C SER A 48 -23.35 -12.88 16.95
N ASP A 49 -23.70 -13.39 15.78
CA ASP A 49 -24.45 -14.64 15.63
C ASP A 49 -23.53 -15.86 15.82
N TYR A 50 -22.21 -15.65 15.84
CA TYR A 50 -21.25 -16.71 16.07
C TYR A 50 -21.09 -16.99 17.56
N PRO A 51 -21.07 -18.26 17.98
CA PRO A 51 -20.85 -18.58 19.38
C PRO A 51 -19.49 -18.03 19.83
N GLN A 52 -19.48 -17.22 20.91
CA GLN A 52 -18.26 -16.59 21.44
C GLN A 52 -17.15 -17.60 21.76
N HIS A 53 -17.55 -18.84 22.01
CA HIS A 53 -16.64 -19.91 22.36
C HIS A 53 -15.84 -20.42 21.13
N LEU A 54 -16.34 -20.19 19.91
CA LEU A 54 -15.67 -20.49 18.65
C LEU A 54 -15.00 -19.27 18.02
N LEU A 55 -14.85 -18.18 18.77
CA LEU A 55 -14.41 -16.89 18.24
C LEU A 55 -12.99 -16.94 17.64
N LEU A 56 -12.11 -17.80 18.15
CA LEU A 56 -10.78 -18.03 17.58
C LEU A 56 -10.83 -18.64 16.17
N GLN A 57 -11.82 -19.47 15.87
CA GLN A 57 -12.00 -20.06 14.53
C GLN A 57 -12.40 -18.98 13.50
N GLN A 58 -12.88 -17.83 13.96
CA GLN A 58 -13.20 -16.70 13.09
C GLN A 58 -11.95 -15.88 12.71
N ILE A 59 -10.78 -16.16 13.27
CA ILE A 59 -9.53 -15.50 12.89
C ILE A 59 -9.01 -16.12 11.58
N THR A 60 -9.63 -15.74 10.48
CA THR A 60 -9.29 -16.17 9.12
C THR A 60 -8.69 -15.01 8.31
N PRO A 61 -7.99 -15.27 7.19
CA PRO A 61 -7.49 -14.22 6.30
C PRO A 61 -8.60 -13.25 5.83
N GLN A 62 -9.80 -13.77 5.59
CA GLN A 62 -10.97 -12.96 5.20
C GLN A 62 -11.41 -12.04 6.33
N THR A 63 -11.51 -12.54 7.56
CA THR A 63 -11.88 -11.73 8.73
C THR A 63 -10.85 -10.65 9.01
N LEU A 64 -9.55 -10.95 8.89
CA LEU A 64 -8.48 -9.97 9.05
C LEU A 64 -8.51 -8.89 7.97
N THR A 65 -8.86 -9.26 6.72
CA THR A 65 -9.08 -8.31 5.63
C THR A 65 -10.30 -7.40 5.89
N ASN A 66 -11.37 -7.95 6.45
CA ASN A 66 -12.54 -7.17 6.86
C ASN A 66 -12.20 -6.20 8.00
N PHE A 67 -11.38 -6.63 8.95
CA PHE A 67 -10.90 -5.76 10.03
C PHE A 67 -10.01 -4.63 9.49
N LEU A 68 -9.12 -4.92 8.55
CA LEU A 68 -8.33 -3.90 7.85
C LEU A 68 -9.24 -2.83 7.23
N ARG A 69 -10.30 -3.23 6.53
CA ARG A 69 -11.29 -2.30 5.94
C ARG A 69 -11.99 -1.46 7.01
N HIS A 70 -12.33 -2.06 8.15
CA HIS A 70 -12.92 -1.35 9.30
C HIS A 70 -11.99 -0.27 9.86
N LEU A 71 -10.67 -0.54 9.92
CA LEU A 71 -9.69 0.42 10.42
C LEU A 71 -9.52 1.64 9.49
N SER A 72 -9.65 1.46 8.17
CA SER A 72 -9.47 2.55 7.18
C SER A 72 -10.40 3.75 7.38
N GLY A 73 -11.59 3.54 7.94
CA GLY A 73 -12.59 4.60 8.14
C GLY A 73 -12.72 5.13 9.56
N SER A 74 -12.02 4.54 10.54
CA SER A 74 -12.34 4.75 11.96
C SER A 74 -11.16 5.12 12.85
N GLN A 75 -9.91 5.02 12.38
CA GLN A 75 -8.70 5.22 13.18
C GLN A 75 -7.65 6.04 12.42
N THR A 76 -6.73 6.67 13.16
CA THR A 76 -5.55 7.27 12.53
C THR A 76 -4.67 6.18 11.92
N LEU A 77 -3.96 6.51 10.83
CA LEU A 77 -3.08 5.57 10.13
C LEU A 77 -2.07 4.89 11.07
N LYS A 78 -1.46 5.67 11.97
CA LYS A 78 -0.50 5.16 12.98
C LYS A 78 -1.15 4.12 13.89
N THR A 79 -2.34 4.41 14.42
CA THR A 79 -3.06 3.49 15.31
C THR A 79 -3.52 2.25 14.55
N ALA A 80 -4.05 2.40 13.34
CA ALA A 80 -4.47 1.27 12.52
C ALA A 80 -3.30 0.32 12.22
N ASN A 81 -2.16 0.85 11.77
CA ASN A 81 -0.98 0.03 11.49
C ASN A 81 -0.38 -0.63 12.73
N ARG A 82 -0.49 0.03 13.90
CA ARG A 82 -0.11 -0.59 15.18
C ARG A 82 -1.01 -1.79 15.50
N ARG A 83 -2.33 -1.65 15.34
CA ARG A 83 -3.31 -2.76 15.53
C ARG A 83 -3.06 -3.92 14.57
N LEU A 84 -2.80 -3.63 13.29
CA LEU A 84 -2.47 -4.66 12.29
C LEU A 84 -1.15 -5.38 12.63
N SER A 85 -0.16 -4.65 13.16
CA SER A 85 1.09 -5.25 13.65
C SER A 85 0.84 -6.18 14.85
N THR A 86 -0.03 -5.77 15.78
CA THR A 86 -0.47 -6.62 16.89
C THR A 86 -1.11 -7.91 16.40
N LEU A 87 -1.97 -7.86 15.38
CA LEU A 87 -2.62 -9.06 14.83
C LEU A 87 -1.64 -10.01 14.14
N ARG A 88 -0.65 -9.48 13.41
CA ARG A 88 0.43 -10.31 12.85
C ARG A 88 1.22 -11.04 13.95
N ASN A 89 1.51 -10.35 15.05
CA ASN A 89 2.21 -10.97 16.19
C ASN A 89 1.34 -12.02 16.87
N PHE A 90 0.05 -11.72 17.09
CA PHE A 90 -0.89 -12.66 17.69
C PHE A 90 -1.09 -13.91 16.85
N CYS A 91 -1.31 -13.80 15.53
CA CYS A 91 -1.48 -14.97 14.67
C CYS A 91 -0.21 -15.83 14.58
N ARG A 92 0.97 -15.21 14.68
CA ARG A 92 2.22 -15.97 14.82
C ARG A 92 2.29 -16.70 16.15
N PHE A 93 1.94 -16.04 17.26
CA PHE A 93 1.85 -16.69 18.57
C PHE A 93 0.89 -17.89 18.57
N LEU A 94 -0.27 -17.79 17.88
CA LEU A 94 -1.20 -18.92 17.76
C LEU A 94 -0.56 -20.14 17.09
N VAL A 95 0.26 -19.92 16.06
CA VAL A 95 1.01 -21.00 15.41
C VAL A 95 2.13 -21.52 16.32
N ASP A 96 2.91 -20.62 16.93
CA ASP A 96 4.03 -20.99 17.80
C ASP A 96 3.60 -21.82 19.02
N GLN A 97 2.36 -21.64 19.49
CA GLN A 97 1.76 -22.41 20.59
C GLN A 97 0.86 -23.57 20.13
N ASN A 98 0.81 -23.87 18.83
CA ASN A 98 0.00 -24.94 18.23
C ASN A 98 -1.52 -24.78 18.43
N TYR A 99 -2.02 -23.55 18.57
CA TYR A 99 -3.47 -23.28 18.55
C TYR A 99 -4.06 -23.34 17.12
N THR A 100 -3.21 -23.11 16.11
CA THR A 100 -3.60 -23.13 14.69
C THR A 100 -2.46 -23.68 13.85
N ASP A 101 -2.78 -24.45 12.81
CA ASP A 101 -1.76 -25.01 11.90
C ASP A 101 -1.13 -23.97 10.98
N THR A 102 -1.83 -22.87 10.69
CA THR A 102 -1.39 -21.85 9.73
C THR A 102 -1.59 -20.44 10.25
N ASN A 103 -0.72 -19.52 9.82
CA ASN A 103 -0.81 -18.12 10.20
C ASN A 103 -1.80 -17.36 9.29
N SER A 104 -3.00 -17.08 9.80
CA SER A 104 -4.04 -16.34 9.08
C SER A 104 -3.64 -14.93 8.65
N ALA A 105 -2.62 -14.33 9.28
CA ALA A 105 -2.14 -13.00 8.96
C ALA A 105 -1.07 -12.97 7.84
N ILE A 106 -0.80 -14.09 7.17
CA ILE A 106 0.04 -14.12 5.97
C ILE A 106 -0.58 -13.19 4.92
N GLY A 107 0.22 -12.24 4.43
CA GLY A 107 -0.24 -11.24 3.45
C GLY A 107 -1.08 -10.09 4.04
N LEU A 108 -1.25 -10.00 5.37
CA LEU A 108 -1.91 -8.86 6.01
C LEU A 108 -0.99 -7.62 5.95
N GLN A 109 -1.32 -6.71 5.03
CA GLN A 109 -0.53 -5.50 4.78
C GLN A 109 -0.90 -4.38 5.74
N ASN A 110 0.02 -3.43 5.92
CA ASN A 110 -0.29 -2.17 6.58
C ASN A 110 -1.26 -1.35 5.71
N LEU A 111 -2.12 -0.56 6.35
CA LEU A 111 -2.78 0.53 5.66
C LEU A 111 -1.72 1.51 5.18
N VAL A 112 -1.83 1.85 3.91
CA VAL A 112 -1.17 3.02 3.35
C VAL A 112 -2.06 4.24 3.63
N PRO A 113 -1.49 5.44 3.76
CA PRO A 113 -2.30 6.65 3.79
C PRO A 113 -3.21 6.62 2.56
N HIS A 114 -4.53 6.53 2.79
CA HIS A 114 -5.50 6.88 1.77
C HIS A 114 -5.28 8.36 1.49
N PRO A 115 -4.81 8.72 0.30
CA PRO A 115 -4.81 10.11 -0.10
C PRO A 115 -6.27 10.51 -0.26
N PRO A 116 -6.61 11.79 -0.07
CA PRO A 116 -7.99 12.25 -0.23
C PRO A 116 -8.52 11.77 -1.58
N ALA A 117 -9.62 11.03 -1.55
CA ALA A 117 -10.25 10.47 -2.74
C ALA A 117 -10.44 11.59 -3.77
N GLY A 118 -9.75 11.49 -4.91
CA GLY A 118 -9.90 12.41 -6.04
C GLY A 118 -8.62 13.02 -6.60
N GLU A 119 -7.43 12.74 -6.06
CA GLU A 119 -6.21 13.34 -6.61
C GLU A 119 -5.66 12.55 -7.82
N PRO A 120 -5.41 13.21 -8.97
CA PRO A 120 -4.89 12.58 -10.21
C PRO A 120 -3.62 11.75 -10.03
N HIS A 121 -2.86 12.06 -9.00
CA HIS A 121 -1.63 11.39 -8.58
C HIS A 121 -1.86 9.92 -8.18
N ASP A 122 -3.02 9.60 -7.62
CA ASP A 122 -3.34 8.25 -7.16
C ASP A 122 -3.76 7.34 -8.30
N LEU A 123 -4.47 7.91 -9.28
CA LEU A 123 -4.77 7.23 -10.54
C LEU A 123 -3.47 6.91 -11.28
N LEU A 124 -2.51 7.84 -11.27
CA LEU A 124 -1.20 7.63 -11.87
C LEU A 124 -0.39 6.55 -11.13
N LEU A 125 -0.36 6.57 -9.79
CA LEU A 125 0.32 5.53 -9.01
C LEU A 125 -0.36 4.16 -9.16
N HIS A 126 -1.69 4.13 -9.25
CA HIS A 126 -2.43 2.90 -9.50
C HIS A 126 -2.13 2.35 -10.89
N GLN A 127 -2.16 3.19 -11.93
CA GLN A 127 -1.81 2.79 -13.29
C GLN A 127 -0.36 2.27 -13.34
N PHE A 128 0.57 3.00 -12.73
CA PHE A 128 1.96 2.59 -12.63
C PHE A 128 2.13 1.23 -11.93
N ALA A 129 1.34 0.95 -10.88
CA ALA A 129 1.34 -0.36 -10.23
C ALA A 129 0.82 -1.48 -11.14
N GLN A 130 -0.20 -1.20 -11.97
CA GLN A 130 -0.73 -2.16 -12.95
C GLN A 130 0.27 -2.43 -14.07
N ASP A 131 0.99 -1.41 -14.51
CA ASP A 131 2.02 -1.53 -15.55
C ASP A 131 3.18 -2.40 -15.05
N LEU A 132 3.71 -2.13 -13.84
CA LEU A 132 4.74 -2.99 -13.23
C LEU A 132 4.28 -4.44 -13.05
N LYS A 133 3.01 -4.65 -12.75
CA LYS A 133 2.44 -5.99 -12.63
C LYS A 133 2.35 -6.68 -14.00
N SER A 134 1.98 -5.97 -15.05
CA SER A 134 1.92 -6.52 -16.42
C SER A 134 3.31 -6.85 -16.97
N GLU A 135 4.33 -6.13 -16.50
CA GLU A 135 5.76 -6.41 -16.75
C GLU A 135 6.34 -7.55 -15.90
N GLY A 136 5.54 -8.17 -15.02
CA GLY A 136 5.96 -9.32 -14.21
C GLY A 136 6.77 -8.97 -12.96
N ALA A 137 6.72 -7.71 -12.50
CA ALA A 137 7.41 -7.30 -11.28
C ALA A 137 6.85 -8.02 -10.04
N ALA A 138 7.74 -8.39 -9.12
CA ALA A 138 7.35 -9.01 -7.85
C ALA A 138 6.52 -8.03 -6.98
N PRO A 139 5.56 -8.50 -6.16
CA PRO A 139 4.72 -7.64 -5.33
C PRO A 139 5.50 -6.70 -4.39
N SER A 140 6.64 -7.17 -3.88
CA SER A 140 7.57 -6.37 -3.06
C SER A 140 8.21 -5.23 -3.86
N THR A 141 8.63 -5.51 -5.09
CA THR A 141 9.20 -4.53 -6.04
C THR A 141 8.18 -3.47 -6.41
N ILE A 142 6.94 -3.87 -6.71
CA ILE A 142 5.84 -2.94 -6.99
C ILE A 142 5.65 -2.01 -5.79
N THR A 143 5.58 -2.56 -4.58
CA THR A 143 5.38 -1.77 -3.35
C THR A 143 6.52 -0.77 -3.14
N ASN A 144 7.77 -1.18 -3.36
CA ASN A 144 8.94 -0.30 -3.25
C ASN A 144 8.89 0.85 -4.26
N TYR A 145 8.63 0.54 -5.53
CA TYR A 145 8.57 1.56 -6.58
C TYR A 145 7.40 2.52 -6.42
N ILE A 146 6.23 2.05 -5.98
CA ILE A 146 5.11 2.95 -5.64
C ILE A 146 5.48 3.87 -4.48
N SER A 147 6.20 3.37 -3.47
CA SER A 147 6.66 4.18 -2.35
C SER A 147 7.66 5.25 -2.80
N ASP A 148 8.57 4.92 -3.71
CA ASP A 148 9.55 5.87 -4.24
C ASP A 148 8.91 6.89 -5.17
N ALA A 149 8.06 6.45 -6.11
CA ALA A 149 7.30 7.33 -7.00
C ALA A 149 6.49 8.37 -6.22
N ARG A 150 5.87 7.96 -5.11
CA ARG A 150 5.12 8.86 -4.22
C ARG A 150 5.98 10.00 -3.66
N LYS A 151 7.28 9.79 -3.41
CA LYS A 151 8.20 10.83 -2.91
C LYS A 151 8.42 11.95 -3.93
N PHE A 152 8.28 11.64 -5.21
CA PHE A 152 8.46 12.59 -6.31
C PHE A 152 7.16 13.31 -6.71
N LEU A 153 6.02 12.90 -6.16
CA LEU A 153 4.76 13.61 -6.35
C LEU A 153 4.68 14.77 -5.35
N PRO A 154 4.50 16.02 -5.81
CA PRO A 154 4.52 17.17 -4.92
C PRO A 154 3.41 17.04 -3.86
N SER A 155 3.77 17.17 -2.59
CA SER A 155 2.80 17.35 -1.52
C SER A 155 1.94 18.56 -1.85
N THR A 156 0.62 18.41 -1.85
CA THR A 156 -0.38 19.40 -2.29
C THR A 156 -0.39 20.66 -1.42
N THR A 157 0.65 21.48 -1.54
CA THR A 157 0.59 22.89 -1.18
C THR A 157 0.02 23.63 -2.39
N LYS A 158 -0.89 24.58 -2.15
CA LYS A 158 -1.60 25.39 -3.18
C LYS A 158 -0.68 25.97 -4.27
N ARG A 159 0.62 26.08 -4.00
CA ARG A 159 1.68 26.59 -4.88
C ARG A 159 1.92 25.74 -6.13
N HIS A 160 1.64 24.42 -6.12
CA HIS A 160 2.00 23.51 -7.22
C HIS A 160 0.83 23.05 -8.10
N GLN A 161 -0.41 23.42 -7.75
CA GLN A 161 -1.62 22.97 -8.45
C GLN A 161 -1.72 23.50 -9.90
N SER A 162 -1.12 24.67 -10.18
CA SER A 162 -1.08 25.26 -11.52
C SER A 162 -0.08 24.55 -12.45
N SER A 163 1.11 24.23 -11.96
CA SER A 163 2.11 23.44 -12.69
C SER A 163 1.60 22.03 -12.96
N TRP A 164 0.88 21.44 -12.01
CA TRP A 164 0.26 20.12 -12.18
C TRP A 164 -0.80 20.11 -13.29
N LYS A 165 -1.71 21.10 -13.31
CA LYS A 165 -2.70 21.20 -14.39
C LYS A 165 -2.05 21.30 -15.77
N LYS A 166 -0.95 22.06 -15.89
CA LYS A 166 -0.18 22.17 -17.14
C LYS A 166 0.46 20.84 -17.54
N PHE A 167 1.06 20.13 -16.58
CA PHE A 167 1.62 18.80 -16.81
C PHE A 167 0.55 17.79 -17.22
N GLN A 168 -0.58 17.73 -16.51
CA GLN A 168 -1.67 16.81 -16.82
C GLN A 168 -2.27 17.08 -18.22
N SER A 169 -2.42 18.35 -18.61
CA SER A 169 -2.82 18.72 -19.97
C SER A 169 -1.78 18.32 -21.03
N PHE A 170 -0.48 18.46 -20.74
CA PHE A 170 0.60 18.01 -21.62
C PHE A 170 0.60 16.47 -21.76
N TYR A 171 0.55 15.76 -20.63
CA TYR A 171 0.54 14.30 -20.60
C TYR A 171 -0.65 13.74 -21.37
N ASN A 172 -1.88 14.20 -21.09
CA ASN A 172 -3.07 13.75 -21.80
C ASN A 172 -3.06 14.09 -23.30
N ARG A 173 -2.33 15.14 -23.71
CA ARG A 173 -2.18 15.53 -25.12
C ARG A 173 -1.19 14.64 -25.87
N HIS A 174 -0.11 14.22 -25.22
CA HIS A 174 0.97 13.46 -25.84
C HIS A 174 0.88 11.95 -25.61
N PHE A 175 0.15 11.56 -24.56
CA PHE A 175 -0.10 10.18 -24.14
C PHE A 175 -1.60 10.06 -23.83
N PRO A 176 -2.48 10.19 -24.83
CA PRO A 176 -3.91 10.00 -24.59
C PRO A 176 -4.13 8.59 -24.04
N PRO A 177 -5.07 8.42 -23.09
CA PRO A 177 -5.43 7.09 -22.62
C PRO A 177 -5.89 6.29 -23.84
N THR A 178 -5.05 5.37 -24.31
CA THR A 178 -5.40 4.49 -25.40
C THR A 178 -6.61 3.71 -24.95
N SER A 179 -7.68 3.78 -25.75
CA SER A 179 -8.76 2.79 -25.64
C SER A 179 -8.10 1.40 -25.62
N PRO A 180 -8.60 0.46 -24.79
CA PRO A 180 -7.96 -0.84 -24.65
C PRO A 180 -7.73 -1.42 -26.04
N PRO A 181 -6.51 -1.93 -26.36
CA PRO A 181 -6.25 -2.47 -27.67
C PRO A 181 -7.29 -3.58 -27.93
N PRO A 182 -7.88 -3.65 -29.13
CA PRO A 182 -8.78 -4.76 -29.46
C PRO A 182 -8.01 -6.05 -29.18
N ALA A 183 -8.62 -6.94 -28.39
CA ALA A 183 -7.97 -8.17 -27.95
C ALA A 183 -7.31 -8.87 -29.14
N LEU A 184 -5.97 -8.89 -29.17
CA LEU A 184 -5.19 -9.58 -30.20
C LEU A 184 -5.66 -11.03 -30.23
N ARG A 185 -6.06 -11.52 -31.40
CA ARG A 185 -6.45 -12.93 -31.51
C ARG A 185 -5.20 -13.78 -31.21
N PRO A 186 -5.34 -14.94 -30.55
CA PRO A 186 -4.20 -15.79 -30.18
C PRO A 186 -3.27 -16.17 -31.35
N SER A 187 -3.75 -16.10 -32.59
CA SER A 187 -2.98 -16.29 -33.81
C SER A 187 -2.00 -15.14 -34.12
N GLU A 188 -2.37 -13.90 -33.81
CA GLU A 188 -1.56 -12.70 -34.08
C GLU A 188 -0.42 -12.55 -33.07
N ALA A 189 -0.65 -12.94 -31.81
CA ALA A 189 0.37 -12.97 -30.77
C ALA A 189 1.51 -13.96 -31.05
N ARG A 190 1.24 -15.05 -31.79
CA ARG A 190 2.27 -16.04 -32.17
C ARG A 190 3.17 -15.56 -33.30
N GLN A 191 2.68 -14.66 -34.16
CA GLN A 191 3.44 -14.15 -35.31
C GLN A 191 4.48 -13.10 -34.87
N LEU A 192 4.18 -12.31 -33.84
CA LEU A 192 5.10 -11.32 -33.27
C LEU A 192 6.21 -11.92 -32.38
N ALA A 193 6.03 -13.15 -31.89
CA ALA A 193 7.05 -13.84 -31.09
C ALA A 193 8.15 -14.50 -31.95
N GLY A 194 7.99 -14.53 -33.28
CA GLY A 194 8.87 -15.25 -34.21
C GLY A 194 9.94 -14.41 -34.92
N GLU A 195 9.86 -13.08 -34.90
CA GLU A 195 10.83 -12.22 -35.59
C GLU A 195 11.40 -11.19 -34.60
N GLY A 196 12.74 -11.06 -34.61
CA GLY A 196 13.57 -10.38 -33.62
C GLY A 196 12.92 -9.17 -32.94
N GLY A 197 12.68 -9.31 -31.62
CA GLY A 197 12.11 -8.26 -30.80
C GLY A 197 12.93 -6.96 -30.83
N PRO A 198 12.29 -5.80 -30.63
CA PRO A 198 12.96 -4.50 -30.71
C PRO A 198 14.12 -4.48 -29.72
N SER A 199 15.31 -4.14 -30.22
CA SER A 199 16.54 -4.11 -29.42
C SER A 199 16.31 -3.33 -28.11
N THR A 200 16.92 -3.81 -27.02
CA THR A 200 16.91 -3.18 -25.70
C THR A 200 17.23 -1.68 -25.71
N TYR A 201 17.90 -1.20 -26.76
CA TYR A 201 18.12 0.22 -27.06
C TYR A 201 16.84 1.04 -27.22
N ASN A 202 15.78 0.50 -27.84
CA ASN A 202 14.52 1.25 -28.04
C ASN A 202 13.78 1.48 -26.71
N TYR A 203 13.84 0.53 -25.77
CA TYR A 203 13.20 0.67 -24.46
C TYR A 203 13.95 1.67 -23.56
N LEU A 204 15.29 1.68 -23.61
CA LEU A 204 16.10 2.69 -22.94
C LEU A 204 15.78 4.08 -23.48
N ILE A 205 15.63 4.27 -24.78
CA ILE A 205 15.30 5.57 -25.39
C ILE A 205 13.91 6.06 -24.96
N ILE A 206 12.91 5.19 -24.95
CA ILE A 206 11.51 5.55 -24.62
C ILE A 206 11.38 5.97 -23.14
N ILE A 207 12.16 5.39 -22.22
CA ILE A 207 12.07 5.67 -20.78
C ILE A 207 13.05 6.77 -20.34
N THR A 208 14.27 6.78 -20.88
CA THR A 208 15.31 7.74 -20.45
C THR A 208 15.06 9.14 -20.99
N ILE A 209 14.54 9.29 -22.21
CA ILE A 209 14.31 10.61 -22.80
C ILE A 209 13.28 11.43 -22.02
N PRO A 210 12.09 10.90 -21.66
CA PRO A 210 11.13 11.65 -20.85
C PRO A 210 11.67 11.99 -19.46
N LEU A 211 12.44 11.09 -18.84
CA LEU A 211 13.06 11.31 -17.54
C LEU A 211 14.13 12.40 -17.60
N ILE A 212 14.96 12.41 -18.64
CA ILE A 212 15.97 13.44 -18.89
C ILE A 212 15.29 14.79 -19.16
N ILE A 213 14.25 14.83 -20.00
CA ILE A 213 13.48 16.07 -20.27
C ILE A 213 12.85 16.61 -18.98
N PHE A 214 12.33 15.73 -18.12
CA PHE A 214 11.76 16.09 -16.83
C PHE A 214 12.82 16.69 -15.89
N ILE A 215 13.98 16.05 -15.77
CA ILE A 215 15.10 16.53 -14.95
C ILE A 215 15.61 17.88 -15.47
N LEU A 216 15.80 18.04 -16.78
CA LEU A 216 16.26 19.29 -17.38
C LEU A 216 15.23 20.42 -17.19
N SER A 217 13.95 20.13 -17.37
CA SER A 217 12.87 21.11 -17.12
C SER A 217 12.85 21.57 -15.66
N PHE A 218 13.08 20.65 -14.73
CA PHE A 218 13.15 20.95 -13.30
C PHE A 218 14.36 21.83 -12.95
N ILE A 219 15.54 21.56 -13.53
CA ILE A 219 16.75 22.36 -13.33
C ILE A 219 16.55 23.79 -13.86
N VAL A 220 15.98 23.94 -15.06
CA VAL A 220 15.72 25.26 -15.66
C VAL A 220 14.76 26.08 -14.80
N ILE A 221 13.66 25.48 -14.34
CA ILE A 221 12.70 26.16 -13.45
C ILE A 221 13.39 26.58 -12.14
N THR A 222 14.19 25.69 -11.56
CA THR A 222 14.91 25.96 -10.31
C THR A 222 15.89 27.13 -10.47
N LEU A 223 16.67 27.17 -11.55
CA LEU A 223 17.61 28.25 -11.86
C LEU A 223 16.91 29.59 -12.06
N ILE A 224 15.80 29.62 -12.81
CA ILE A 224 15.02 30.83 -13.05
C ILE A 224 14.42 31.36 -11.72
N THR A 225 13.96 30.47 -10.85
CA THR A 225 13.37 30.86 -9.56
C THR A 225 14.41 31.25 -8.51
N ALA A 226 15.64 30.75 -8.59
CA ALA A 226 16.71 31.01 -7.62
C ALA A 226 17.46 32.32 -7.89
N HIS A 227 17.58 32.76 -9.15
CA HIS A 227 18.29 33.99 -9.51
C HIS A 227 17.46 34.90 -10.44
N PRO A 228 16.39 35.55 -9.94
CA PRO A 228 15.55 36.45 -10.75
C PRO A 228 16.28 37.71 -11.23
N GLN A 229 17.44 38.05 -10.65
CA GLN A 229 18.27 39.22 -10.96
C GLN A 229 19.07 39.08 -12.27
N LEU A 230 19.16 37.87 -12.87
CA LEU A 230 19.88 37.64 -14.12
C LEU A 230 19.05 37.96 -15.38
N LEU A 231 17.77 38.31 -15.23
CA LEU A 231 16.86 38.63 -16.33
C LEU A 231 16.58 40.13 -16.49
N THR A 232 17.21 40.99 -15.69
CA THR A 232 17.11 42.44 -15.88
C THR A 232 18.20 42.91 -16.83
N PRO A 233 17.86 43.46 -18.01
CA PRO A 233 18.87 44.09 -18.86
C PRO A 233 19.47 45.29 -18.11
N THR A 234 20.79 45.30 -17.97
CA THR A 234 21.53 46.47 -17.49
C THR A 234 21.22 47.65 -18.40
N SER A 235 20.60 48.69 -17.83
CA SER A 235 20.35 49.97 -18.48
C SER A 235 21.63 50.80 -18.55
#